data_AF-A0A496PY11-F1
#
_entry.id   AF-A0A496PY11-F1
#
_cell.length_a   1.000
_cell.length_b   1.000
_cell.length_c   1.000
_cell.angle_alpha   90.00
_cell.angle_beta   90.00
_cell.angle_gamma   90.00
#
_symmetry.space_group_name_H-M   'P 1'
#
loop_
_entity.id
_entity.type
_entity.pdbx_description
1 polymer ?
#
loop_
_entity_poly.entity_id
_entity_poly.type
_entity_poly.pdbx_seq_one_letter_code
_entity_poly.pdbx_strand_id
1 'polypeptide(L)'
;RAKKANLHNRKLRDCRVHLNTKDKKAEYSSIFIVEGDSAAGSLTACRDVATQAVFALKGKPLNTYGLSKRVCYENEEFNLLQAALNIENGLDDLRYNKVIIATDADVDGMHIRLLLISFFVQFFPDLIRNGHLSILQTPLFRVRNKKKTLYCYSEIEKNRAMDDLGKSHEVTRFKGLGEISAGEFKDFIGKAIRLDPVTLAQVHDTDKLLGFYMGKNTAQRQEFIIENLMVEKDLVNA
;
A
#
# COMPACT_ATOMS: atom_id res chain seq x y z
N ARG A 1 -20.98 -20.68 12.30
CA ARG A 1 -19.87 -20.94 13.24
C ARG A 1 -18.68 -21.45 12.43
N ALA A 2 -17.75 -20.57 12.05
CA ALA A 2 -16.58 -20.97 11.29
C ALA A 2 -15.59 -21.71 12.21
N LYS A 3 -15.08 -22.86 11.73
CA LYS A 3 -13.97 -23.57 12.37
C LYS A 3 -12.81 -22.58 12.53
N LYS A 4 -12.30 -22.39 13.76
CA LYS A 4 -10.94 -21.89 14.01
C LYS A 4 -9.96 -22.92 13.45
N ALA A 5 -9.88 -23.03 12.13
CA ALA A 5 -8.73 -23.63 11.50
C ALA A 5 -7.60 -22.63 11.75
N ASN A 6 -6.55 -23.07 12.43
CA ASN A 6 -5.23 -22.46 12.31
C ASN A 6 -4.84 -22.58 10.83
N LEU A 7 -5.41 -21.71 9.99
CA LEU A 7 -5.06 -21.63 8.59
C LEU A 7 -3.65 -21.05 8.62
N HIS A 8 -2.67 -21.89 8.32
CA HIS A 8 -1.31 -21.42 8.14
C HIS A 8 -1.34 -20.43 6.97
N ASN A 9 -1.42 -19.14 7.29
CA ASN A 9 -1.55 -18.07 6.31
C ASN A 9 -0.20 -17.91 5.62
N ARG A 10 -0.02 -18.64 4.51
CA ARG A 10 1.25 -18.70 3.76
C ARG A 10 1.69 -17.33 3.23
N LYS A 11 0.73 -16.41 3.06
CA LYS A 11 0.95 -15.04 2.58
C LYS A 11 1.39 -14.07 3.69
N LEU A 12 1.18 -14.44 4.95
CA LEU A 12 1.56 -13.63 6.11
C LEU A 12 2.94 -14.02 6.62
N ARG A 13 3.86 -13.06 6.60
CA ARG A 13 5.11 -13.07 7.37
C ARG A 13 4.90 -12.20 8.60
N ASP A 14 4.46 -12.85 9.66
CA ASP A 14 3.99 -12.17 10.87
C ASP A 14 5.14 -11.51 11.68
N CYS A 15 4.78 -10.55 12.52
CA CYS A 15 5.66 -9.98 13.56
C CYS A 15 5.33 -10.59 14.93
N ARG A 16 6.18 -10.32 15.93
CA ARG A 16 6.06 -10.91 17.28
C ARG A 16 5.07 -10.19 18.18
N VAL A 17 4.88 -8.90 17.94
CA VAL A 17 4.08 -8.01 18.79
C VAL A 17 2.90 -7.46 17.99
N HIS A 18 1.71 -7.61 18.55
CA HIS A 18 0.44 -7.17 17.95
C HIS A 18 -0.23 -6.10 18.81
N LEU A 19 -1.05 -5.26 18.19
CA LEU A 19 -1.79 -4.19 18.87
C LEU A 19 -2.70 -4.73 20.00
N ASN A 20 -3.33 -5.88 19.79
CA ASN A 20 -4.21 -6.53 20.76
C ASN A 20 -3.47 -7.24 21.92
N THR A 21 -2.15 -7.01 22.08
CA THR A 21 -1.34 -7.57 23.16
C THR A 21 -0.96 -6.49 24.17
N LYS A 22 -0.57 -6.89 25.39
CA LYS A 22 -0.13 -5.95 26.46
C LYS A 22 1.33 -5.48 26.32
N ASP A 23 1.99 -5.76 25.19
CA ASP A 23 3.38 -5.39 24.98
C ASP A 23 3.50 -3.86 24.81
N LYS A 24 4.56 -3.26 25.37
CA LYS A 24 4.81 -1.82 25.27
C LYS A 24 5.02 -1.33 23.83
N LYS A 25 5.36 -2.24 22.91
CA LYS A 25 5.56 -1.96 21.49
C LYS A 25 4.33 -2.23 20.62
N ALA A 26 3.20 -2.64 21.22
CA ALA A 26 1.95 -2.93 20.51
C ALA A 26 1.50 -1.79 19.58
N GLU A 27 1.63 -0.55 20.04
CA GLU A 27 1.30 0.66 19.26
C GLU A 27 2.20 0.87 18.02
N TYR A 28 3.39 0.27 18.00
CA TYR A 28 4.30 0.34 16.84
C TYR A 28 4.07 -0.81 15.86
N SER A 29 3.13 -1.70 16.14
CA SER A 29 2.82 -2.82 15.25
C SER A 29 2.25 -2.32 13.92
N SER A 30 2.79 -2.82 12.82
CA SER A 30 2.33 -2.50 11.48
C SER A 30 2.32 -3.74 10.60
N ILE A 31 1.45 -3.74 9.60
CA ILE A 31 1.43 -4.75 8.54
C ILE A 31 1.53 -4.05 7.19
N PHE A 32 2.46 -4.48 6.37
CA PHE A 32 2.62 -4.01 5.00
C PHE A 32 1.93 -4.98 4.04
N ILE A 33 0.95 -4.48 3.29
CA ILE A 33 0.30 -5.19 2.21
C ILE A 33 1.05 -4.84 0.93
N VAL A 34 1.71 -5.83 0.34
CA VAL A 34 2.59 -5.65 -0.84
C VAL A 34 2.07 -6.41 -2.05
N GLU A 35 2.43 -5.93 -3.23
CA GLU A 35 2.18 -6.63 -4.49
C GLU A 35 3.25 -7.70 -4.74
N GLY A 36 2.84 -8.97 -4.71
CA GLY A 36 3.67 -10.10 -5.13
C GLY A 36 4.76 -10.52 -4.14
N ASP A 37 5.35 -11.68 -4.41
CA ASP A 37 6.37 -12.29 -3.55
C ASP A 37 7.73 -11.57 -3.63
N SER A 38 8.00 -10.85 -4.73
CA SER A 38 9.26 -10.12 -4.92
C SER A 38 9.40 -8.98 -3.91
N ALA A 39 8.42 -8.06 -3.88
CA ALA A 39 8.39 -6.97 -2.91
C ALA A 39 8.29 -7.51 -1.48
N ALA A 40 7.51 -8.57 -1.26
CA ALA A 40 7.42 -9.24 0.04
C ALA A 40 8.76 -9.79 0.51
N GLY A 41 9.57 -10.36 -0.39
CA GLY A 41 10.90 -10.88 -0.10
C GLY A 41 11.86 -9.79 0.36
N SER A 42 11.96 -8.70 -0.43
CA SER A 42 12.80 -7.54 -0.09
C SER A 42 12.43 -6.92 1.25
N LEU A 43 11.13 -6.75 1.49
CA LEU A 43 10.62 -6.19 2.74
C LEU A 43 10.85 -7.13 3.93
N THR A 44 10.61 -8.43 3.74
CA THR A 44 10.82 -9.43 4.79
C THR A 44 12.28 -9.49 5.24
N ALA A 45 13.23 -9.25 4.33
CA ALA A 45 14.65 -9.27 4.63
C ALA A 45 15.12 -8.09 5.50
N CYS A 46 14.41 -6.96 5.48
CA CYS A 46 14.85 -5.73 6.17
C CYS A 46 13.95 -5.24 7.31
N ARG A 47 12.72 -5.76 7.42
CA ARG A 47 11.74 -5.38 8.45
C ARG A 47 12.23 -5.60 9.87
N ASP A 48 11.69 -4.84 10.81
CA ASP A 48 11.74 -5.19 12.23
C ASP A 48 10.76 -6.33 12.52
N VAL A 49 11.29 -7.54 12.68
CA VAL A 49 10.50 -8.74 12.99
C VAL A 49 9.70 -8.63 14.29
N ALA A 50 10.03 -7.69 15.18
CA ALA A 50 9.29 -7.47 16.40
C ALA A 50 7.91 -6.85 16.12
N THR A 51 7.84 -5.83 15.25
CA THR A 51 6.64 -4.99 15.10
C THR A 51 6.07 -4.94 13.69
N GLN A 52 6.85 -5.24 12.65
CA GLN A 52 6.44 -5.06 11.26
C GLN A 52 6.13 -6.40 10.62
N ALA A 53 4.89 -6.67 10.21
CA ALA A 53 4.47 -7.84 9.46
C ALA A 53 4.36 -7.53 7.96
N VAL A 54 4.37 -8.57 7.12
CA VAL A 54 4.23 -8.46 5.66
C VAL A 54 3.15 -9.41 5.17
N PHE A 55 2.26 -8.92 4.31
CA PHE A 55 1.23 -9.70 3.63
C PHE A 55 1.38 -9.56 2.12
N ALA A 56 1.63 -10.68 1.43
CA ALA A 56 1.83 -10.71 -0.01
C ALA A 56 0.51 -10.99 -0.76
N LEU A 57 0.05 -10.03 -1.55
CA LEU A 57 -1.04 -10.22 -2.50
C LEU A 57 -0.57 -10.96 -3.74
N LYS A 58 -1.48 -11.73 -4.35
CA LYS A 58 -1.23 -12.35 -5.66
C LYS A 58 -2.08 -11.68 -6.73
N GLY A 59 -1.43 -10.88 -7.57
CA GLY A 59 -2.10 -10.15 -8.64
C GLY A 59 -3.06 -9.08 -8.12
N LYS A 60 -3.94 -8.61 -9.00
CA LYS A 60 -4.91 -7.56 -8.69
C LYS A 60 -6.02 -8.10 -7.78
N PRO A 61 -6.30 -7.47 -6.63
CA PRO A 61 -7.42 -7.85 -5.79
C PRO A 61 -8.75 -7.79 -6.56
N LEU A 62 -9.71 -8.60 -6.16
CA LEU A 62 -11.06 -8.52 -6.73
C LEU A 62 -11.66 -7.13 -6.47
N ASN A 63 -12.25 -6.52 -7.49
CA ASN A 63 -13.07 -5.32 -7.28
C ASN A 63 -14.31 -5.71 -6.46
N THR A 64 -14.38 -5.20 -5.24
CA THR A 64 -15.44 -5.54 -4.30
C THR A 64 -16.63 -4.57 -4.30
N TYR A 65 -16.57 -3.52 -5.13
CA TYR A 65 -17.65 -2.55 -5.24
C TYR A 65 -18.98 -3.22 -5.63
N GLY A 66 -20.01 -2.97 -4.83
CA GLY A 66 -21.34 -3.55 -5.03
C GLY A 66 -21.46 -5.05 -4.70
N LEU A 67 -20.39 -5.70 -4.21
CA LEU A 67 -20.43 -7.08 -3.76
C LEU A 67 -20.81 -7.18 -2.28
N SER A 68 -21.49 -8.27 -1.91
CA SER A 68 -21.81 -8.55 -0.52
C SER A 68 -20.58 -9.00 0.28
N LYS A 69 -20.62 -8.84 1.61
CA LYS A 69 -19.57 -9.35 2.52
C LYS A 69 -19.26 -10.83 2.30
N ARG A 70 -20.27 -11.63 1.91
CA ARG A 70 -20.11 -13.07 1.62
C ARG A 70 -19.05 -13.33 0.54
N VAL A 71 -19.02 -12.52 -0.52
CA VAL A 71 -18.06 -12.70 -1.62
C VAL A 71 -16.63 -12.45 -1.14
N CYS A 72 -16.44 -11.53 -0.18
CA CYS A 72 -15.12 -11.28 0.42
C CYS A 72 -14.64 -12.45 1.28
N TYR A 73 -15.56 -13.19 1.91
CA TYR A 73 -15.22 -14.41 2.65
C TYR A 73 -14.88 -15.59 1.74
N GLU A 74 -15.56 -15.69 0.60
CA GLU A 74 -15.31 -16.74 -0.39
C GLU A 74 -14.05 -16.49 -1.21
N ASN A 75 -13.64 -15.22 -1.36
CA ASN A 75 -12.38 -14.84 -1.98
C ASN A 75 -11.20 -15.14 -1.05
N GLU A 76 -10.27 -15.98 -1.51
CA GLU A 76 -9.11 -16.43 -0.72
C GLU A 76 -8.22 -15.26 -0.25
N GLU A 77 -7.92 -14.28 -1.11
CA GLU A 77 -7.06 -13.14 -0.77
C GLU A 77 -7.66 -12.31 0.37
N PHE A 78 -8.94 -11.94 0.24
CA PHE A 78 -9.63 -11.15 1.26
C PHE A 78 -9.92 -11.94 2.52
N ASN A 79 -10.19 -13.24 2.43
CA ASN A 79 -10.34 -14.10 3.60
C ASN A 79 -9.03 -14.14 4.40
N LEU A 80 -7.90 -14.39 3.73
CA LEU A 80 -6.58 -14.42 4.35
C LEU A 80 -6.16 -13.06 4.92
N LEU A 81 -6.52 -11.96 4.25
CA LEU A 81 -6.24 -10.60 4.75
C LEU A 81 -7.08 -10.28 5.99
N GLN A 82 -8.38 -10.58 5.98
CA GLN A 82 -9.25 -10.38 7.14
C GLN A 82 -8.79 -11.20 8.35
N ALA A 83 -8.40 -12.45 8.12
CA ALA A 83 -7.81 -13.30 9.15
C ALA A 83 -6.45 -12.77 9.65
N ALA A 84 -5.62 -12.24 8.75
CA ALA A 84 -4.34 -11.62 9.14
C ALA A 84 -4.56 -10.40 10.04
N LEU A 85 -5.53 -9.55 9.74
CA LEU A 85 -5.86 -8.35 10.53
C LEU A 85 -6.72 -8.66 11.77
N ASN A 86 -7.40 -9.80 11.78
CA ASN A 86 -8.42 -10.21 12.75
C ASN A 86 -9.61 -9.25 12.83
N ILE A 87 -10.18 -8.91 11.66
CA ILE A 87 -11.23 -7.89 11.55
C ILE A 87 -12.62 -8.45 11.21
N GLU A 88 -12.80 -9.77 11.13
CA GLU A 88 -14.06 -10.41 10.71
C GLU A 88 -15.27 -9.98 11.56
N ASN A 89 -15.06 -9.76 12.86
CA ASN A 89 -16.12 -9.43 13.82
C ASN A 89 -16.07 -7.98 14.31
N GLY A 90 -15.27 -7.12 13.70
CA GLY A 90 -15.02 -5.75 14.16
C GLY A 90 -13.53 -5.47 14.40
N LEU A 91 -13.22 -4.35 15.05
CA LEU A 91 -11.83 -3.89 15.23
C LEU A 91 -11.30 -4.07 16.65
N ASP A 92 -12.10 -4.59 17.57
CA ASP A 92 -11.72 -4.70 19.00
C ASP A 92 -10.43 -5.52 19.21
N ASP A 93 -10.26 -6.59 18.43
CA ASP A 93 -9.06 -7.44 18.45
C ASP A 93 -8.14 -7.19 17.24
N LEU A 94 -8.15 -5.97 16.68
CA LEU A 94 -7.27 -5.59 15.56
C LEU A 94 -5.80 -5.88 15.92
N ARG A 95 -5.10 -6.56 15.01
CA ARG A 95 -3.75 -7.07 15.29
C ARG A 95 -2.62 -6.07 15.05
N TYR A 96 -2.85 -5.03 14.26
CA TYR A 96 -1.81 -4.05 13.90
C TYR A 96 -2.35 -2.64 13.99
N ASN A 97 -1.57 -1.74 14.59
CA ASN A 97 -1.94 -0.33 14.68
C ASN A 97 -1.91 0.37 13.31
N LYS A 98 -1.01 -0.05 12.42
CA LYS A 98 -0.93 0.48 11.06
C LYS A 98 -1.10 -0.61 10.02
N VAL A 99 -2.08 -0.44 9.14
CA VAL A 99 -2.25 -1.21 7.91
C VAL A 99 -1.71 -0.35 6.77
N ILE A 100 -0.59 -0.77 6.20
CA ILE A 100 0.18 0.03 5.24
C ILE A 100 0.07 -0.63 3.87
N ILE A 101 -0.54 0.07 2.90
CA ILE A 101 -0.56 -0.34 1.50
C ILE A 101 0.77 0.08 0.87
N ALA A 102 1.60 -0.89 0.48
CA ALA A 102 2.90 -0.69 -0.12
C ALA A 102 2.90 -1.28 -1.54
N THR A 103 2.44 -0.47 -2.49
CA THR A 103 2.37 -0.81 -3.91
C THR A 103 3.40 -0.01 -4.71
N ASP A 104 3.68 -0.48 -5.92
CA ASP A 104 4.52 0.25 -6.87
C ASP A 104 3.88 1.59 -7.25
N ALA A 105 4.73 2.50 -7.75
CA ALA A 105 4.33 3.83 -8.21
C ALA A 105 3.85 3.84 -9.67
N ASP A 106 3.69 2.67 -10.27
CA ASP A 106 3.20 2.50 -11.64
C ASP A 106 1.67 2.38 -11.69
N VAL A 107 1.13 2.25 -12.90
CA VAL A 107 -0.31 2.16 -13.16
C VAL A 107 -0.97 0.95 -12.50
N ASP A 108 -0.24 -0.16 -12.37
CA ASP A 108 -0.76 -1.40 -11.78
C ASP A 108 -0.81 -1.29 -10.26
N GLY A 109 0.24 -0.76 -9.64
CA GLY A 109 0.29 -0.46 -8.21
C GLY A 109 -0.79 0.56 -7.80
N MET A 110 -1.02 1.60 -8.61
CA MET A 110 -2.12 2.55 -8.40
C MET A 110 -3.50 1.85 -8.44
N HIS A 111 -3.70 0.90 -9.36
CA HIS A 111 -4.95 0.16 -9.45
C HIS A 111 -5.15 -0.77 -8.24
N ILE A 112 -4.12 -1.50 -7.82
CA ILE A 112 -4.18 -2.35 -6.61
C ILE A 112 -4.50 -1.51 -5.38
N ARG A 113 -3.86 -0.35 -5.24
CA ARG A 113 -4.11 0.60 -4.17
C ARG A 113 -5.59 1.02 -4.13
N LEU A 114 -6.17 1.37 -5.28
CA LEU A 114 -7.57 1.75 -5.37
C LEU A 114 -8.51 0.59 -4.98
N LEU A 115 -8.22 -0.64 -5.42
CA LEU A 115 -9.01 -1.83 -5.09
C LEU A 115 -9.01 -2.13 -3.58
N LEU A 116 -7.83 -2.03 -2.93
CA LEU A 116 -7.70 -2.22 -1.49
C LEU A 116 -8.39 -1.12 -0.69
N ILE A 117 -8.22 0.14 -1.09
CA ILE A 117 -8.91 1.26 -0.42
C ILE A 117 -10.42 1.08 -0.54
N SER A 118 -10.93 0.74 -1.72
CA SER A 118 -12.37 0.50 -1.93
C SER A 118 -12.90 -0.62 -1.03
N PHE A 119 -12.13 -1.71 -0.88
CA PHE A 119 -12.45 -2.78 0.06
C PHE A 119 -12.55 -2.29 1.52
N PHE A 120 -11.55 -1.55 2.01
CA PHE A 120 -11.57 -1.02 3.37
C PHE A 120 -12.69 -0.01 3.58
N VAL A 121 -12.94 0.87 2.62
CA VAL A 121 -14.03 1.86 2.67
C VAL A 121 -15.39 1.16 2.77
N GLN A 122 -15.63 0.13 1.96
CA GLN A 122 -16.93 -0.53 1.88
C GLN A 122 -17.22 -1.44 3.08
N PHE A 123 -16.22 -2.19 3.57
CA PHE A 123 -16.47 -3.22 4.59
C PHE A 123 -15.93 -2.89 5.98
N PHE A 124 -14.90 -2.05 6.05
CA PHE A 124 -14.19 -1.71 7.30
C PHE A 124 -13.92 -0.19 7.43
N PRO A 125 -14.93 0.69 7.22
CA PRO A 125 -14.71 2.14 7.23
C PRO A 125 -14.16 2.64 8.55
N ASP A 126 -14.48 1.98 9.66
CA ASP A 126 -13.97 2.33 11.00
C ASP A 126 -12.44 2.19 11.10
N LEU A 127 -11.84 1.29 10.32
CA LEU A 127 -10.38 1.12 10.28
C LEU A 127 -9.71 2.38 9.72
N ILE A 128 -10.39 3.04 8.76
CA ILE A 128 -9.96 4.30 8.16
C ILE A 128 -10.26 5.46 9.12
N ARG A 129 -11.46 5.50 9.71
CA ARG A 129 -11.85 6.56 10.67
C ARG A 129 -10.91 6.63 11.88
N ASN A 130 -10.46 5.48 12.36
CA ASN A 130 -9.51 5.37 13.47
C ASN A 130 -8.05 5.64 13.05
N GLY A 131 -7.78 5.93 11.77
CA GLY A 131 -6.45 6.31 11.29
C GLY A 131 -5.45 5.15 11.18
N HIS A 132 -5.94 3.91 11.07
CA HIS A 132 -5.06 2.73 10.94
C HIS A 132 -4.57 2.52 9.50
N LEU A 133 -5.35 2.90 8.48
CA LEU A 133 -4.98 2.71 7.08
C LEU A 133 -4.03 3.83 6.59
N SER A 134 -2.94 3.44 5.95
CA SER A 134 -1.99 4.38 5.34
C SER A 134 -1.39 3.82 4.06
N ILE A 135 -0.88 4.69 3.21
CA ILE A 135 -0.15 4.33 1.99
C ILE A 135 1.32 4.62 2.22
N LEU A 136 2.19 3.66 1.90
CA LEU A 136 3.63 3.88 1.91
C LEU A 136 4.01 4.78 0.72
N GLN A 137 4.65 5.91 1.00
CA GLN A 137 5.30 6.68 -0.06
C GLN A 137 6.59 5.98 -0.46
N THR A 138 6.77 5.82 -1.76
CA THR A 138 7.96 5.23 -2.36
C THR A 138 8.72 6.31 -3.13
N PRO A 139 10.05 6.33 -3.07
CA PRO A 139 10.81 7.33 -3.80
C PRO A 139 10.69 7.08 -5.30
N LEU A 140 10.52 8.15 -6.06
CA LEU A 140 10.48 8.12 -7.52
C LEU A 140 11.90 8.15 -8.10
N PHE A 141 12.83 8.81 -7.41
CA PHE A 141 14.21 8.97 -7.84
C PHE A 141 15.20 8.75 -6.71
N ARG A 142 16.39 8.29 -7.08
CA ARG A 142 17.61 8.32 -6.27
C ARG A 142 18.62 9.21 -6.97
N VAL A 143 19.07 10.26 -6.29
CA VAL A 143 20.15 11.14 -6.75
C VAL A 143 21.35 10.92 -5.83
N ARG A 144 22.49 10.51 -6.39
CA ARG A 144 23.68 10.20 -5.59
C ARG A 144 24.96 10.71 -6.21
N ASN A 145 25.98 10.91 -5.38
CA ASN A 145 27.37 11.04 -5.80
C ASN A 145 28.25 10.10 -4.96
N LYS A 146 29.58 10.25 -5.04
CA LYS A 146 30.52 9.42 -4.26
C LYS A 146 30.39 9.55 -2.75
N LYS A 147 29.77 10.62 -2.23
CA LYS A 147 29.71 10.96 -0.80
C LYS A 147 28.31 10.83 -0.20
N LYS A 148 27.26 11.13 -0.97
CA LYS A 148 25.88 11.26 -0.46
C LYS A 148 24.87 10.65 -1.43
N THR A 149 23.83 10.03 -0.88
CA THR A 149 22.67 9.50 -1.60
C THR A 149 21.41 10.18 -1.06
N LEU A 150 20.54 10.65 -1.96
CA LEU A 150 19.29 11.32 -1.66
C LEU A 150 18.15 10.60 -2.39
N TYR A 151 17.08 10.29 -1.66
CA TYR A 151 15.85 9.72 -2.23
C TYR A 151 14.80 10.81 -2.36
N CYS A 152 14.21 10.91 -3.54
CA CYS A 152 13.32 11.99 -3.93
C CYS A 152 11.96 11.42 -4.32
N TYR A 153 10.90 12.03 -3.78
CA TYR A 153 9.51 11.62 -3.91
C TYR A 153 8.74 12.50 -4.90
N SER A 154 9.39 13.50 -5.48
CA SER A 154 8.84 14.35 -6.53
C SER A 154 9.94 14.85 -7.48
N GLU A 155 9.53 15.34 -8.65
CA GLU A 155 10.39 16.05 -9.60
C GLU A 155 11.07 17.27 -8.95
N ILE A 156 10.35 17.98 -8.08
CA ILE A 156 10.87 19.15 -7.36
C ILE A 156 12.00 18.73 -6.40
N GLU A 157 11.80 17.65 -5.64
CA GLU A 157 12.85 17.10 -4.77
C GLU A 157 14.06 16.62 -5.58
N LYS A 158 13.83 15.98 -6.73
CA LYS A 158 14.89 15.52 -7.64
C LYS A 158 15.77 16.68 -8.10
N ASN A 159 15.16 17.76 -8.62
CA ASN A 159 15.90 18.92 -9.12
C ASN A 159 16.72 19.59 -8.01
N ARG A 160 16.14 19.74 -6.82
CA ARG A 160 16.88 20.26 -5.65
C ARG A 160 18.05 19.37 -5.26
N ALA A 161 17.86 18.04 -5.28
CA ALA A 161 18.93 17.10 -4.97
C ALA A 161 20.07 17.14 -6.02
N MET A 162 19.74 17.35 -7.30
CA MET A 162 20.73 17.54 -8.37
C MET A 162 21.56 18.80 -8.17
N ASP A 163 20.92 19.90 -7.79
CA ASP A 163 21.59 21.17 -7.50
C ASP A 163 22.51 21.05 -6.27
N ASP A 164 22.02 20.41 -5.19
CA ASP A 164 22.78 20.15 -3.96
C ASP A 164 24.03 19.28 -4.18
N LEU A 165 23.94 18.28 -5.06
CA LEU A 165 25.01 17.31 -5.30
C LEU A 165 26.00 17.75 -6.38
N GLY A 166 25.69 18.83 -7.12
CA GLY A 166 26.53 19.40 -8.18
C GLY A 166 26.72 18.46 -9.38
N LYS A 167 27.58 18.84 -10.34
CA LYS A 167 27.68 18.17 -11.67
C LYS A 167 28.06 16.68 -11.68
N SER A 168 28.53 16.12 -10.56
CA SER A 168 28.95 14.71 -10.47
C SER A 168 27.86 13.78 -9.93
N HIS A 169 26.59 14.17 -10.02
CA HIS A 169 25.47 13.37 -9.54
C HIS A 169 25.01 12.35 -10.60
N GLU A 170 24.55 11.21 -10.12
CA GLU A 170 23.87 10.17 -10.90
C GLU A 170 22.40 10.11 -10.45
N VAL A 171 21.49 10.12 -11.42
CA VAL A 171 20.05 9.98 -11.16
C VAL A 171 19.60 8.60 -11.60
N THR A 172 18.92 7.88 -10.70
CA THR A 172 18.21 6.64 -11.00
C THR A 172 16.71 6.88 -10.77
N ARG A 173 15.85 6.52 -11.72
CA ARG A 173 14.40 6.49 -11.54
C ARG A 173 13.99 5.08 -11.11
N PHE A 174 13.20 4.97 -10.05
CA PHE A 174 12.60 3.71 -9.65
C PHE A 174 11.32 3.48 -10.44
N LYS A 175 11.14 2.30 -11.02
CA LYS A 175 9.89 1.92 -11.68
C LYS A 175 8.96 1.12 -10.77
N GLY A 176 9.54 0.37 -9.84
CA GLY A 176 8.79 -0.47 -8.90
C GLY A 176 9.57 -0.80 -7.63
N LEU A 177 8.88 -1.34 -6.64
CA LEU A 177 9.47 -1.71 -5.34
C LEU A 177 10.51 -2.82 -5.46
N GLY A 178 10.40 -3.67 -6.49
CA GLY A 178 11.35 -4.75 -6.76
C GLY A 178 12.74 -4.27 -7.18
N GLU A 179 12.90 -3.03 -7.63
CA GLU A 179 14.20 -2.45 -8.01
C GLU A 179 14.96 -1.87 -6.81
N ILE A 180 14.30 -1.75 -5.65
CA ILE A 180 14.89 -1.22 -4.43
C ILE A 180 15.57 -2.37 -3.69
N SER A 181 16.86 -2.21 -3.40
CA SER A 181 17.59 -3.23 -2.64
C SER A 181 17.10 -3.28 -1.19
N ALA A 182 17.19 -4.44 -0.54
CA ALA A 182 16.72 -4.61 0.84
C ALA A 182 17.37 -3.62 1.84
N GLY A 183 18.63 -3.24 1.60
CA GLY A 183 19.33 -2.22 2.40
C GLY A 183 18.70 -0.84 2.28
N GLU A 184 18.35 -0.40 1.08
CA GLU A 184 17.68 0.88 0.84
C GLU A 184 16.24 0.85 1.37
N PHE A 185 15.55 -0.27 1.17
CA PHE A 185 14.18 -0.45 1.64
C PHE A 185 14.06 -0.29 3.17
N LYS A 186 15.09 -0.74 3.92
CA LYS A 186 15.16 -0.59 5.37
C LYS A 186 15.02 0.86 5.83
N ASP A 187 15.61 1.80 5.09
CA ASP A 187 15.56 3.22 5.42
C ASP A 187 14.15 3.79 5.20
N PHE A 188 13.41 3.25 4.21
CA PHE A 188 12.05 3.68 3.88
C PHE A 188 11.00 3.19 4.86
N ILE A 189 11.23 2.06 5.52
CA ILE A 189 10.31 1.50 6.53
C ILE A 189 10.81 1.70 7.97
N GLY A 190 11.90 2.43 8.13
CA GLY A 190 12.49 2.75 9.42
C GLY A 190 11.81 3.92 10.12
N LYS A 191 12.58 4.66 10.94
CA LYS A 191 12.06 5.79 11.71
C LYS A 191 11.60 6.97 10.84
N ALA A 192 12.15 7.10 9.64
CA ALA A 192 11.85 8.17 8.68
C ALA A 192 10.78 7.77 7.65
N ILE A 193 10.01 6.73 7.95
CA ILE A 193 8.93 6.25 7.08
C ILE A 193 7.98 7.39 6.73
N ARG A 194 7.70 7.52 5.42
CA ARG A 194 6.73 8.49 4.90
C ARG A 194 5.43 7.75 4.60
N LEU A 195 4.39 8.06 5.37
CA LEU A 195 3.07 7.46 5.24
C LEU A 195 2.03 8.53 4.93
N ASP A 196 1.22 8.28 3.90
CA ASP A 196 0.04 9.08 3.63
C ASP A 196 -1.17 8.44 4.32
N PRO A 197 -1.75 9.09 5.35
CA PRO A 197 -2.94 8.56 6.01
C PRO A 197 -4.14 8.61 5.06
N VAL A 198 -4.87 7.51 4.95
CA VAL A 198 -6.14 7.48 4.22
C VAL A 198 -7.21 8.04 5.15
N THR A 199 -7.97 9.03 4.69
CA THR A 199 -9.03 9.66 5.49
C THR A 199 -10.34 9.72 4.71
N LEU A 200 -11.46 9.69 5.42
CA LEU A 200 -12.80 9.86 4.84
C LEU A 200 -13.29 11.32 4.88
N ALA A 201 -12.48 12.24 5.42
CA ALA A 201 -12.93 13.60 5.77
C ALA A 201 -13.33 14.47 4.57
N GLN A 202 -12.76 14.21 3.38
CA GLN A 202 -12.98 15.03 2.18
C GLN A 202 -14.00 14.42 1.21
N VAL A 203 -14.55 13.24 1.51
CA VAL A 203 -15.42 12.52 0.59
C VAL A 203 -16.87 12.63 1.05
N HIS A 204 -17.53 13.75 0.70
CA HIS A 204 -18.93 14.02 1.05
C HIS A 204 -19.91 12.94 0.55
N ASP A 205 -19.58 12.26 -0.55
CA ASP A 205 -20.39 11.20 -1.14
C ASP A 205 -19.50 10.07 -1.66
N THR A 206 -19.06 9.22 -0.74
CA THR A 206 -18.13 8.12 -1.04
C THR A 206 -18.78 7.09 -1.98
N ASP A 207 -20.09 6.88 -1.86
CA ASP A 207 -20.84 5.94 -2.68
C ASP A 207 -20.94 6.40 -4.13
N LYS A 208 -21.18 7.69 -4.40
CA LYS A 208 -21.13 8.22 -5.78
C LYS A 208 -19.75 8.09 -6.40
N LEU A 209 -18.69 8.42 -5.65
CA LEU A 209 -17.33 8.39 -6.17
C LEU A 209 -16.88 6.96 -6.48
N LEU A 210 -17.13 6.02 -5.56
CA LEU A 210 -16.89 4.59 -5.80
C LEU A 210 -17.79 4.07 -6.92
N GLY A 211 -19.05 4.50 -7.01
CA GLY A 211 -19.96 4.13 -8.09
C GLY A 211 -19.46 4.55 -9.47
N PHE A 212 -18.89 5.73 -9.57
CA PHE A 212 -18.30 6.23 -10.81
C PHE A 212 -17.02 5.45 -11.19
N TYR A 213 -16.06 5.33 -10.27
CA TYR A 213 -14.75 4.74 -10.61
C TYR A 213 -14.76 3.20 -10.59
N MET A 214 -15.43 2.58 -9.62
CA MET A 214 -15.42 1.14 -9.38
C MET A 214 -16.66 0.41 -9.90
N GLY A 215 -17.68 1.14 -10.34
CA GLY A 215 -18.90 0.58 -10.90
C GLY A 215 -18.76 0.08 -12.34
N LYS A 216 -19.92 -0.15 -12.98
CA LYS A 216 -20.00 -0.56 -14.39
C LYS A 216 -19.36 0.49 -15.29
N ASN A 217 -18.87 0.05 -16.45
CA ASN A 217 -18.37 0.97 -17.46
C ASN A 217 -19.51 1.75 -18.12
N THR A 218 -19.69 3.01 -17.73
CA THR A 218 -20.69 3.91 -18.30
C THR A 218 -20.08 4.79 -19.39
N ALA A 219 -20.91 5.29 -20.31
CA ALA A 219 -20.47 6.23 -21.35
C ALA A 219 -19.83 7.49 -20.73
N GLN A 220 -20.45 8.04 -19.67
CA GLN A 220 -19.92 9.18 -18.93
C GLN A 220 -18.51 8.91 -18.37
N ARG A 221 -18.24 7.70 -17.89
CA ARG A 221 -16.89 7.34 -17.40
C ARG A 221 -15.89 7.27 -18.55
N GLN A 222 -16.30 6.74 -19.70
CA GLN A 222 -15.45 6.69 -20.89
C GLN A 222 -15.12 8.10 -21.38
N GLU A 223 -16.12 8.98 -21.50
CA GLU A 223 -15.95 10.39 -21.87
C GLU A 223 -15.01 11.11 -20.89
N PHE A 224 -15.23 10.96 -19.58
CA PHE A 224 -14.35 11.53 -18.57
C PHE A 224 -12.90 11.06 -18.73
N ILE A 225 -12.66 9.77 -18.98
CA ILE A 225 -11.31 9.23 -19.21
C ILE A 225 -10.69 9.86 -20.47
N ILE A 226 -11.46 10.01 -21.55
CA ILE A 226 -10.99 10.61 -22.81
C ILE A 226 -10.61 12.07 -22.59
N GLU A 227 -11.45 12.84 -21.90
CA GLU A 227 -11.23 14.27 -21.62
C GLU A 227 -10.03 14.51 -20.69
N ASN A 228 -9.75 13.58 -19.79
CA ASN A 228 -8.67 13.69 -18.80
C ASN A 228 -7.45 12.83 -19.15
N LEU A 229 -7.40 12.28 -20.36
CA LEU A 229 -6.29 11.44 -20.80
C LEU A 229 -5.02 12.31 -20.91
N MET A 230 -4.14 12.19 -19.92
CA MET A 230 -2.81 12.79 -20.02
C MET A 230 -1.95 11.91 -20.92
N VAL A 231 -1.66 12.40 -22.12
CA VAL A 231 -0.69 11.76 -23.02
C VAL A 231 0.70 12.07 -22.49
N GLU A 232 1.36 11.12 -21.83
CA GLU A 232 2.77 11.23 -21.47
C GLU A 232 3.60 11.37 -22.75
N LYS A 233 4.20 12.55 -22.95
CA LYS A 233 4.99 12.88 -24.16
C LYS A 233 6.28 12.06 -24.30
N ASP A 234 6.69 11.32 -23.28
CA ASP A 234 7.97 10.61 -23.23
C ASP A 234 8.01 9.31 -24.07
N LEU A 235 6.87 8.84 -24.59
CA LEU A 235 6.81 7.67 -25.48
C LEU A 235 6.89 8.01 -26.98
N VAL A 236 6.88 9.29 -27.35
CA VAL A 236 6.83 9.72 -28.77
C VAL A 236 8.23 9.89 -29.38
N ASN A 237 9.29 9.92 -28.56
CA ASN A 237 10.67 10.14 -28.99
C ASN A 237 11.61 8.99 -28.58
N ALA A 238 11.20 7.74 -28.78
CA ALA A 238 12.08 6.56 -28.72
C ALA A 238 12.33 6.00 -30.12
#